data_AF-A0A953JYL1-F1
#
_entry.id   AF-A0A953JYL1-F1
#
_cell.length_a   1.000
_cell.length_b   1.000
_cell.length_c   1.000
_cell.angle_alpha   90.00
_cell.angle_beta   90.00
_cell.angle_gamma   90.00
#
_symmetry.space_group_name_H-M   'P 1'
#
loop_
_entity.id
_entity.type
_entity.pdbx_description
1 polymer ?
#
loop_
_entity_poly.entity_id
_entity_poly.type
_entity_poly.pdbx_seq_one_letter_code
_entity_poly.pdbx_strand_id
1 'polypeptide(L)'
;MIRTELIVLHSDKGFPLEKEVSDFFMPSFWNAPDFKSWGSDYYFNYEDPSLWTTIELERVTESGETDAVFYLHALRKRNAPQSARFSDLPMNEYIRAFESGNFSPYSEARSIEDWCVTSLILDTEDPRYKKEFLQTAERFLRHVNGLVIFPEVMSAEEFRSFYSLSPDRPEEEIEPEFDEND
;
A
#
# COMPACT_ATOMS: atom_id res chain seq x y z
N MET A 1 -13.75 0.66 -15.03
CA MET A 1 -12.64 0.60 -14.06
C MET A 1 -13.22 0.65 -12.66
N ILE A 2 -12.86 -0.30 -11.81
CA ILE A 2 -13.30 -0.41 -10.41
C ILE A 2 -12.24 0.24 -9.53
N ARG A 3 -12.64 1.23 -8.73
CA ARG A 3 -11.79 1.87 -7.73
C ARG A 3 -11.93 1.18 -6.38
N THR A 4 -10.81 0.74 -5.81
CA THR A 4 -10.73 0.26 -4.43
C THR A 4 -9.80 1.20 -3.66
N GLU A 5 -10.24 1.67 -2.50
CA GLU A 5 -9.44 2.56 -1.66
C GLU A 5 -9.46 2.08 -0.22
N LEU A 6 -8.29 2.12 0.42
CA LEU A 6 -8.07 1.81 1.82
C LEU A 6 -7.31 2.97 2.46
N ILE A 7 -7.79 3.44 3.61
CA ILE A 7 -7.08 4.46 4.38
C ILE A 7 -6.57 3.82 5.66
N VAL A 8 -5.27 3.96 5.88
CA VAL A 8 -4.53 3.36 6.98
C VAL A 8 -4.01 4.45 7.89
N LEU A 9 -4.36 4.38 9.17
CA LEU A 9 -3.77 5.16 10.24
C LEU A 9 -2.64 4.35 10.88
N HIS A 10 -1.45 4.94 10.98
CA HIS A 10 -0.29 4.26 11.56
C HIS A 10 0.69 5.25 12.18
N SER A 11 1.70 4.74 12.89
CA SER A 11 2.81 5.57 13.35
C SER A 11 3.64 6.05 12.16
N ASP A 12 4.26 7.22 12.26
CA ASP A 12 5.17 7.78 11.25
C ASP A 12 6.45 6.93 11.14
N LYS A 13 6.30 5.80 10.46
CA LYS A 13 7.34 4.80 10.19
C LYS A 13 7.81 4.94 8.75
N GLY A 14 9.09 4.62 8.53
CA GLY A 14 9.62 4.48 7.17
C GLY A 14 8.87 3.40 6.40
N PHE A 15 8.58 3.68 5.13
CA PHE A 15 8.13 2.66 4.19
C PHE A 15 9.28 1.68 3.88
N PRO A 16 9.00 0.53 3.26
CA PRO A 16 10.03 -0.38 2.77
C PRO A 16 11.13 0.35 1.99
N LEU A 17 12.37 -0.14 2.12
CA LEU A 17 13.50 0.41 1.36
C LEU A 17 13.29 0.19 -0.13
N GLU A 18 13.98 0.98 -0.97
CA GLU A 18 13.91 0.88 -2.42
C GLU A 18 14.09 -0.56 -2.92
N LYS A 19 15.11 -1.27 -2.43
CA LYS A 19 15.38 -2.66 -2.81
C LYS A 19 14.27 -3.66 -2.45
N GLU A 20 13.31 -3.24 -1.62
CA GLU A 20 12.18 -4.04 -1.13
C GLU A 20 10.85 -3.51 -1.66
N VAL A 21 10.81 -2.30 -2.23
CA VAL A 21 9.57 -1.63 -2.63
C VAL A 21 8.87 -2.39 -3.75
N SER A 22 9.64 -2.94 -4.69
CA SER A 22 9.14 -3.74 -5.81
C SER A 22 8.49 -5.03 -5.34
N ASP A 23 9.04 -5.66 -4.31
CA ASP A 23 8.52 -6.91 -3.75
C ASP A 23 7.37 -6.67 -2.77
N PHE A 24 7.27 -5.43 -2.26
CA PHE A 24 6.30 -5.07 -1.25
C PHE A 24 5.00 -4.54 -1.85
N PHE A 25 5.09 -3.54 -2.73
CA PHE A 25 3.94 -2.83 -3.31
C PHE A 25 3.71 -3.25 -4.76
N MET A 26 2.63 -3.99 -5.01
CA MET A 26 2.22 -4.38 -6.36
C MET A 26 3.36 -4.97 -7.23
N PRO A 27 4.03 -6.07 -6.82
CA PRO A 27 5.13 -6.67 -7.59
C PRO A 27 4.88 -6.91 -9.07
N SER A 28 3.66 -7.24 -9.48
CA SER A 28 3.32 -7.47 -10.88
C SER A 28 3.39 -6.21 -11.73
N PHE A 29 3.29 -5.02 -11.13
CA PHE A 29 3.41 -3.74 -11.82
C PHE A 29 4.88 -3.46 -12.13
N TRP A 30 5.77 -3.63 -11.16
CA TRP A 30 7.21 -3.41 -11.32
C TRP A 30 7.86 -4.36 -12.33
N ASN A 31 7.36 -5.60 -12.37
CA ASN A 31 7.87 -6.63 -13.28
C ASN A 31 7.16 -6.65 -14.64
N ALA A 32 6.22 -5.73 -14.89
CA ALA A 32 5.55 -5.65 -16.18
C ALA A 32 6.51 -5.12 -17.25
N PRO A 33 6.52 -5.70 -18.47
CA PRO A 33 7.42 -5.27 -19.54
C PRO A 33 7.22 -3.81 -19.95
N ASP A 34 6.00 -3.28 -19.77
CA ASP A 34 5.60 -1.91 -20.10
C ASP A 34 5.32 -1.05 -18.85
N PHE A 35 6.06 -1.30 -17.77
CA PHE A 35 5.98 -0.53 -16.53
C PHE A 35 6.15 0.97 -16.76
N LYS A 36 5.22 1.77 -16.24
CA LYS A 36 5.37 3.22 -16.12
C LYS A 36 5.13 3.64 -14.68
N SER A 37 6.08 4.38 -14.10
CA SER A 37 5.82 5.19 -12.92
C SER A 37 5.76 6.64 -13.35
N TRP A 38 4.59 7.26 -13.19
CA TRP A 38 4.44 8.70 -13.30
C TRP A 38 4.43 9.26 -11.88
N GLY A 39 5.09 10.40 -11.65
CA GLY A 39 5.15 11.00 -10.31
C GLY A 39 6.26 10.47 -9.39
N SER A 40 7.12 9.55 -9.83
CA SER A 40 8.37 9.23 -9.12
C SER A 40 9.41 10.38 -9.14
N ASP A 41 9.19 11.39 -9.98
CA ASP A 41 10.22 12.36 -10.41
C ASP A 41 10.27 13.72 -9.67
N TYR A 42 9.86 13.80 -8.40
CA TYR A 42 10.26 14.95 -7.55
C TYR A 42 10.45 14.65 -6.04
N TYR A 43 10.03 13.49 -5.52
CA TYR A 43 10.00 13.22 -4.07
C TYR A 43 10.39 11.80 -3.64
N PHE A 44 10.80 10.92 -4.55
CA PHE A 44 11.53 9.71 -4.14
C PHE A 44 12.92 10.13 -3.67
N ASN A 45 13.05 10.53 -2.41
CA ASN A 45 14.34 10.47 -1.75
C ASN A 45 14.61 8.99 -1.44
N TYR A 46 15.28 8.32 -2.36
CA TYR A 46 15.67 6.91 -2.26
C TYR A 46 16.48 6.61 -1.00
N GLU A 47 17.14 7.62 -0.45
CA GLU A 47 17.98 7.49 0.75
C GLU A 47 17.16 7.51 2.05
N ASP A 48 15.91 8.02 2.04
CA ASP A 48 15.07 8.11 3.23
C ASP A 48 13.58 7.76 2.95
N PRO A 49 13.19 6.48 3.09
CA PRO A 49 11.80 6.01 2.94
C PRO A 49 10.79 6.67 3.88
N SER A 50 11.29 7.38 4.89
CA SER A 50 10.48 8.11 5.84
C SER A 50 9.99 9.44 5.25
N LEU A 51 10.57 9.93 4.15
CA LEU A 51 10.14 11.13 3.45
C LEU A 51 9.11 10.87 2.35
N TRP A 52 8.79 9.60 2.07
CA TRP A 52 7.89 9.23 0.98
C TRP A 52 6.46 9.69 1.28
N THR A 53 5.89 10.43 0.32
CA THR A 53 4.51 10.95 0.36
C THR A 53 3.63 10.44 -0.76
N THR A 54 4.18 10.02 -1.89
CA THR A 54 3.39 9.55 -3.03
C THR A 54 4.09 8.40 -3.75
N ILE A 55 3.34 7.37 -4.15
CA ILE A 55 3.74 6.36 -5.15
C ILE A 55 2.61 6.29 -6.17
N GLU A 56 2.94 6.31 -7.46
CA GLU A 56 1.99 6.09 -8.54
C GLU A 56 2.62 5.11 -9.55
N LEU A 57 1.93 3.99 -9.75
CA LEU A 57 2.35 2.90 -10.63
C LEU A 57 1.25 2.64 -11.64
N GLU A 58 1.58 2.77 -12.92
CA GLU A 58 0.72 2.40 -14.03
C GLU A 58 1.20 1.11 -14.66
N ARG A 59 0.25 0.23 -14.92
CA ARG A 59 0.45 -0.92 -15.77
C ARG A 59 -0.15 -0.63 -17.14
N VAL A 60 0.63 -0.88 -18.18
CA VAL A 60 0.25 -0.64 -19.57
C VAL A 60 0.20 -1.98 -20.31
N THR A 61 -0.81 -2.15 -21.15
CA THR A 61 -0.95 -3.30 -22.05
C THR A 61 -0.02 -3.18 -23.25
N GLU A 62 0.14 -4.27 -24.02
CA GLU A 62 0.87 -4.24 -25.29
C GLU A 62 0.28 -3.25 -26.31
N SER A 63 -1.02 -2.91 -26.20
CA SER A 63 -1.68 -1.89 -27.02
C SER A 63 -1.34 -0.45 -26.60
N GLY A 64 -0.62 -0.26 -25.49
CA GLY A 64 -0.27 1.03 -24.93
C GLY A 64 -1.37 1.64 -24.04
N GLU A 65 -2.40 0.87 -23.68
CA GLU A 65 -3.51 1.31 -22.83
C GLU A 65 -3.25 0.97 -21.36
N THR A 66 -3.63 1.86 -20.44
CA THR A 66 -3.50 1.62 -19.00
C THR A 66 -4.64 0.71 -18.51
N ASP A 67 -4.32 -0.49 -18.02
CA ASP A 67 -5.31 -1.47 -17.53
C ASP A 67 -5.44 -1.47 -15.99
N ALA A 68 -4.44 -0.93 -15.29
CA ALA A 68 -4.47 -0.76 -13.85
C ALA A 68 -3.56 0.38 -13.37
N VAL A 69 -3.99 1.06 -12.30
CA VAL A 69 -3.20 2.10 -11.63
C VAL A 69 -3.25 1.92 -10.12
N PHE A 70 -2.07 1.92 -9.49
CA PHE A 70 -1.93 1.93 -8.04
C PHE A 70 -1.44 3.30 -7.59
N TYR A 71 -2.07 3.85 -6.55
CA TYR A 71 -1.65 5.07 -5.89
C TYR A 71 -1.44 4.82 -4.39
N LEU A 72 -0.39 5.44 -3.85
CA LEU A 72 -0.18 5.62 -2.43
C LEU A 72 -0.04 7.11 -2.17
N HIS A 73 -0.77 7.64 -1.20
CA HIS A 73 -0.57 8.99 -0.69
C HIS A 73 -0.42 8.95 0.82
N ALA A 74 0.62 9.56 1.38
CA ALA A 74 0.90 9.58 2.80
C ALA A 74 0.96 11.01 3.35
N LEU A 75 0.11 11.28 4.33
CA LEU A 75 0.09 12.50 5.12
C LEU A 75 0.74 12.23 6.48
N ARG A 76 1.98 12.67 6.61
CA ARG A 76 2.79 12.53 7.84
C ARG A 76 2.71 13.80 8.69
N LYS A 77 2.56 13.65 10.01
CA LYS A 77 2.52 14.76 10.97
C LYS A 77 3.74 15.68 10.88
N ARG A 78 4.95 15.12 10.79
CA ARG A 78 6.20 15.92 10.75
C ARG A 78 6.37 16.76 9.49
N ASN A 79 5.72 16.38 8.39
CA ASN A 79 5.80 17.07 7.10
C ASN A 79 4.53 17.89 6.80
N ALA A 80 3.59 17.97 7.74
CA ALA A 80 2.43 18.84 7.62
C ALA A 80 2.87 20.31 7.70
N PRO A 81 2.42 21.20 6.78
CA PRO A 81 1.32 21.02 5.82
C PRO A 81 1.75 20.69 4.38
N GLN A 82 3.04 20.42 4.09
CA GLN A 82 3.50 20.18 2.71
C GLN A 82 2.90 18.90 2.11
N SER A 83 2.81 17.84 2.92
CA SER A 83 2.19 16.57 2.54
C SER A 83 0.69 16.67 2.26
N ALA A 84 -0.01 17.67 2.84
CA ALA A 84 -1.44 17.90 2.62
C ALA A 84 -1.76 18.51 1.24
N ARG A 85 -0.76 19.05 0.53
CA ARG A 85 -0.95 19.63 -0.81
C ARG A 85 -1.13 18.59 -1.92
N PHE A 86 -0.83 17.32 -1.62
CA PHE A 86 -0.82 16.23 -2.58
C PHE A 86 -1.96 15.22 -2.36
N SER A 87 -2.93 15.57 -1.52
CA SER A 87 -4.08 14.72 -1.20
C SER A 87 -5.37 15.51 -1.40
N ASP A 88 -6.11 15.19 -2.44
CA ASP A 88 -7.51 15.64 -2.61
C ASP A 88 -8.48 14.95 -1.63
N LEU A 89 -7.98 13.96 -0.89
CA LEU A 89 -8.76 13.19 0.08
C LEU A 89 -8.97 13.98 1.39
N PRO A 90 -10.10 13.75 2.08
CA PRO A 90 -10.37 14.36 3.38
C PRO A 90 -9.54 13.71 4.51
N MET A 91 -8.23 13.51 4.32
CA MET A 91 -7.32 12.94 5.33
C MET A 91 -7.37 13.69 6.66
N ASN A 92 -7.65 14.99 6.61
CA ASN A 92 -7.86 15.83 7.80
C ASN A 92 -9.06 15.41 8.66
N GLU A 93 -10.09 14.78 8.10
CA GLU A 93 -11.22 14.24 8.88
C GLU A 93 -10.79 13.04 9.72
N TYR A 94 -10.00 12.15 9.14
CA TYR A 94 -9.46 11.00 9.84
C TYR A 94 -8.47 11.37 10.94
N ILE A 95 -7.63 12.38 10.71
CA ILE A 95 -6.75 12.93 11.75
C ILE A 95 -7.58 13.50 12.91
N ARG A 96 -8.61 14.31 12.61
CA ARG A 96 -9.50 14.86 13.65
C ARG A 96 -10.22 13.76 14.42
N ALA A 97 -10.67 12.70 13.75
CA ALA A 97 -11.29 11.55 14.38
C ALA A 97 -10.31 10.81 15.31
N PHE A 98 -9.06 10.63 14.89
CA PHE A 98 -7.99 10.05 15.71
C PHE A 98 -7.69 10.91 16.94
N GLU A 99 -7.47 12.21 16.76
CA GLU A 99 -7.18 13.17 17.84
C GLU A 99 -8.34 13.30 18.84
N SER A 100 -9.58 13.06 18.39
CA SER A 100 -10.78 13.03 19.24
C SER A 100 -10.97 11.71 19.99
N GLY A 101 -10.12 10.71 19.75
CA GLY A 101 -10.18 9.40 20.41
C GLY A 101 -11.20 8.43 19.81
N ASN A 102 -11.72 8.67 18.61
CA ASN A 102 -12.72 7.80 17.97
C ASN A 102 -12.20 6.37 17.72
N PHE A 103 -10.87 6.21 17.59
CA PHE A 103 -10.22 4.92 17.40
C PHE A 103 -9.63 4.34 18.70
N SER A 104 -9.94 4.93 19.86
CA SER A 104 -9.43 4.48 21.16
C SER A 104 -9.76 3.03 21.55
N PRO A 105 -10.80 2.34 21.04
CA PRO A 105 -10.99 0.91 21.29
C PRO A 105 -9.91 0.01 20.68
N TYR A 106 -9.24 0.45 19.61
CA TYR A 106 -8.25 -0.33 18.86
C TYR A 106 -6.84 -0.14 19.45
N SER A 107 -6.15 -1.25 19.74
CA SER A 107 -4.80 -1.25 20.32
C SER A 107 -3.77 -0.55 19.45
N GLU A 108 -3.88 -0.75 18.15
CA GLU A 108 -3.04 -0.21 17.10
C GLU A 108 -3.07 1.31 17.17
N ALA A 109 -4.26 1.91 17.18
CA ALA A 109 -4.44 3.35 17.31
C ALA A 109 -3.88 3.91 18.63
N ARG A 110 -4.05 3.20 19.75
CA ARG A 110 -3.50 3.63 21.05
C ARG A 110 -1.96 3.61 21.08
N SER A 111 -1.32 2.81 20.24
CA SER A 111 0.14 2.71 20.14
C SER A 111 0.78 3.77 19.23
N ILE A 112 -0.02 4.63 18.59
CA ILE A 112 0.46 5.66 17.67
C ILE A 112 0.92 6.90 18.44
N GLU A 113 2.23 7.16 18.44
CA GLU A 113 2.83 8.34 19.08
C GLU A 113 2.83 9.57 18.14
N ASP A 114 3.30 9.37 16.91
CA ASP A 114 3.24 10.34 15.82
C ASP A 114 2.46 9.77 14.65
N TRP A 115 1.38 10.43 14.27
CA TRP A 115 0.46 9.89 13.27
C TRP A 115 0.98 10.06 11.83
N CYS A 116 0.64 9.08 11.01
CA CYS A 116 0.67 9.12 9.56
C CYS A 116 -0.63 8.50 9.04
N VAL A 117 -1.23 9.14 8.06
CA VAL A 117 -2.42 8.63 7.36
C VAL A 117 -2.03 8.34 5.92
N THR A 118 -2.18 7.09 5.50
CA THR A 118 -1.84 6.64 4.14
C THR A 118 -3.10 6.17 3.42
N SER A 119 -3.39 6.72 2.24
CA SER A 119 -4.38 6.18 1.32
C SER A 119 -3.68 5.28 0.31
N LEU A 120 -4.19 4.05 0.18
CA LEU A 120 -3.82 3.07 -0.82
C LEU A 120 -4.99 2.93 -1.78
N ILE A 121 -4.77 3.16 -3.06
CA ILE A 121 -5.81 3.14 -4.09
C ILE A 121 -5.38 2.19 -5.20
N LEU A 122 -6.33 1.40 -5.70
CA LEU A 122 -6.20 0.65 -6.93
C LEU A 122 -7.39 0.95 -7.83
N ASP A 123 -7.10 1.36 -9.06
CA ASP A 123 -8.05 1.45 -10.15
C ASP A 123 -7.77 0.32 -11.15
N THR A 124 -8.69 -0.63 -11.30
CA THR A 124 -8.56 -1.73 -12.27
C THR A 124 -9.89 -2.38 -12.63
N GLU A 125 -9.95 -3.10 -13.75
CA GLU A 125 -11.05 -4.04 -14.05
C GLU A 125 -10.68 -5.50 -13.79
N ASP A 126 -9.39 -5.79 -13.57
CA ASP A 126 -8.90 -7.15 -13.40
C ASP A 126 -8.91 -7.58 -11.94
N PRO A 127 -9.68 -8.63 -11.57
CA PRO A 127 -9.73 -9.12 -10.19
C PRO A 127 -8.38 -9.65 -9.68
N ARG A 128 -7.42 -9.98 -10.55
CA ARG A 128 -6.09 -10.44 -10.15
C ARG A 128 -5.30 -9.34 -9.46
N TYR A 129 -5.29 -8.12 -10.02
CA TYR A 129 -4.61 -6.99 -9.38
C TYR A 129 -5.32 -6.54 -8.11
N LYS A 130 -6.65 -6.70 -8.03
CA LYS A 130 -7.37 -6.50 -6.78
C LYS A 130 -6.89 -7.43 -5.67
N LYS A 131 -6.69 -8.72 -5.98
CA LYS A 131 -6.14 -9.68 -5.02
C LYS A 131 -4.75 -9.26 -4.55
N GLU A 132 -3.87 -8.91 -5.48
CA GLU A 132 -2.51 -8.46 -5.18
C GLU A 132 -2.47 -7.16 -4.36
N PHE A 133 -3.39 -6.23 -4.63
CA PHE A 133 -3.55 -5.01 -3.84
C PHE A 133 -3.98 -5.30 -2.41
N LEU A 134 -4.91 -6.23 -2.20
CA LEU A 134 -5.30 -6.64 -0.84
C LEU A 134 -4.12 -7.29 -0.11
N GLN A 135 -3.31 -8.10 -0.78
CA GLN A 135 -2.07 -8.65 -0.21
C GLN A 135 -1.05 -7.54 0.11
N THR A 136 -0.90 -6.55 -0.78
CA THR A 136 -0.06 -5.37 -0.57
C THR A 136 -0.52 -4.56 0.66
N ALA A 137 -1.82 -4.32 0.79
CA ALA A 137 -2.39 -3.62 1.94
C ALA A 137 -2.18 -4.40 3.25
N GLU A 138 -2.33 -5.73 3.24
CA GLU A 138 -2.07 -6.59 4.39
C GLU A 138 -0.61 -6.56 4.83
N ARG A 139 0.33 -6.69 3.88
CA ARG A 139 1.76 -6.52 4.15
C ARG A 139 2.06 -5.15 4.73
N PHE A 140 1.47 -4.10 4.14
CA PHE A 140 1.63 -2.73 4.59
C PHE A 140 1.15 -2.56 6.03
N LEU A 141 -0.07 -2.99 6.36
CA LEU A 141 -0.64 -2.93 7.71
C LEU A 141 0.27 -3.58 8.75
N ARG A 142 0.81 -4.77 8.44
CA ARG A 142 1.74 -5.48 9.32
C ARG A 142 3.07 -4.74 9.46
N HIS A 143 3.62 -4.22 8.37
CA HIS A 143 4.88 -3.46 8.39
C HIS A 143 4.77 -2.21 9.25
N VAL A 144 3.70 -1.43 9.11
CA VAL A 144 3.53 -0.17 9.84
C VAL A 144 2.85 -0.33 11.20
N ASN A 145 2.42 -1.54 11.56
CA ASN A 145 1.54 -1.81 12.70
C ASN A 145 0.32 -0.89 12.70
N GLY A 146 -0.33 -0.80 11.53
CA GLY A 146 -1.39 0.16 11.24
C GLY A 146 -2.80 -0.38 11.44
N LEU A 147 -3.75 0.54 11.36
CA LEU A 147 -5.18 0.29 11.44
C LEU A 147 -5.85 0.81 10.17
N VAL A 148 -6.58 -0.04 9.45
CA VAL A 148 -7.49 0.45 8.40
C VAL A 148 -8.58 1.24 9.10
N ILE A 149 -8.90 2.42 8.58
CA ILE A 149 -9.96 3.30 9.09
C ILE A 149 -11.01 3.65 8.03
N PHE A 150 -10.76 3.27 6.77
CA PHE A 150 -11.72 3.31 5.66
C PHE A 150 -11.47 2.10 4.73
N PRO A 151 -12.52 1.43 4.22
CA PRO A 151 -13.95 1.76 4.40
C PRO A 151 -14.52 1.33 5.76
N GLU A 152 -13.85 0.43 6.46
CA GLU A 152 -14.26 -0.09 7.75
C GLU A 152 -13.02 -0.24 8.64
N VAL A 153 -13.19 -0.05 9.95
CA VAL A 153 -12.07 -0.04 10.89
C VAL A 153 -11.61 -1.47 11.15
N MET A 154 -10.37 -1.81 10.80
CA MET A 154 -9.83 -3.17 10.90
C MET A 154 -8.33 -3.17 11.22
N SER A 155 -7.92 -4.02 12.16
CA SER A 155 -6.53 -4.43 12.35
C SER A 155 -6.01 -5.28 11.18
N ALA A 156 -4.71 -5.53 11.12
CA ALA A 156 -4.12 -6.41 10.11
C ALA A 156 -4.72 -7.83 10.13
N GLU A 157 -5.00 -8.37 11.33
CA GLU A 157 -5.55 -9.72 11.49
C GLU A 157 -7.02 -9.78 11.03
N GLU A 158 -7.83 -8.79 11.42
CA GLU A 158 -9.21 -8.65 10.96
C GLU A 158 -9.29 -8.46 9.45
N PHE A 159 -8.43 -7.60 8.89
CA PHE A 159 -8.35 -7.37 7.45
C PHE A 159 -8.01 -8.66 6.69
N ARG A 160 -7.00 -9.40 7.14
CA ARG A 160 -6.62 -10.69 6.55
C ARG A 160 -7.79 -11.68 6.59
N SER A 161 -8.48 -11.78 7.73
CA SER A 161 -9.62 -12.69 7.89
C SER A 161 -10.81 -12.28 7.00
N PHE A 162 -11.15 -10.99 6.97
CA PHE A 162 -12.25 -10.45 6.19
C PHE A 162 -12.10 -10.73 4.69
N TYR A 163 -10.89 -10.53 4.15
CA TYR A 163 -10.58 -10.79 2.75
C TYR A 163 -10.13 -12.23 2.45
N SER A 164 -10.16 -13.13 3.45
CA SER A 164 -9.75 -14.54 3.31
C SER A 164 -8.35 -14.69 2.69
N LEU A 165 -7.42 -13.82 3.07
CA LEU A 165 -6.07 -13.83 2.54
C LEU A 165 -5.27 -14.97 3.16
N SER A 166 -4.65 -15.80 2.30
CA SER A 166 -3.71 -16.82 2.76
C SER A 166 -2.38 -16.15 3.16
N PRO A 167 -1.64 -16.70 4.13
CA PRO A 167 -0.25 -16.27 4.34
C PRO A 167 0.50 -16.40 3.02
N ASP A 168 1.35 -15.44 2.69
CA ASP A 168 2.31 -15.55 1.58
C ASP A 168 3.15 -16.81 1.83
N ARG A 169 2.74 -17.96 1.25
CA ARG A 169 3.64 -19.10 1.10
C ARG A 169 4.55 -18.71 -0.06
N PRO A 170 5.87 -18.77 0.08
CA PRO A 170 6.71 -18.83 -1.12
C PRO A 170 6.16 -19.97 -1.98
N GLU A 171 5.85 -19.70 -3.24
CA GLU A 171 5.50 -20.76 -4.18
C GLU A 171 6.62 -21.80 -4.10
N GLU A 172 6.26 -23.07 -3.88
CA GLU A 172 7.26 -24.14 -3.91
C GLU A 172 7.93 -24.07 -5.28
N GLU A 173 9.25 -23.84 -5.29
CA GLU A 173 10.04 -23.99 -6.51
C GLU A 173 9.76 -25.39 -7.05
N ILE A 174 9.12 -25.45 -8.22
CA ILE A 174 8.95 -26.70 -8.94
C ILE A 174 10.36 -27.08 -9.40
N GLU A 175 11.03 -27.95 -8.64
CA GLU A 175 12.29 -28.52 -9.09
C GLU A 175 12.03 -29.20 -10.44
N PRO A 176 12.78 -28.86 -11.50
CA PRO A 176 12.64 -29.56 -12.76
C PRO A 176 12.97 -31.04 -12.52
N GLU A 177 12.03 -31.93 -12.85
CA GLU A 177 12.30 -33.36 -12.95
C GLU A 177 13.41 -33.54 -13.97
N PHE A 178 14.64 -33.75 -13.49
CA PHE A 178 15.73 -34.23 -14.33
C PHE A 178 15.39 -35.67 -14.70
N ASP A 179 14.87 -35.83 -15.91
CA ASP A 179 14.66 -37.12 -16.55
C ASP A 179 16.06 -37.73 -16.81
N GLU A 180 16.56 -38.53 -15.87
CA GLU A 180 17.77 -39.33 -16.04
C GLU A 180 17.51 -40.41 -17.10
N ASN A 181 17.69 -40.05 -18.37
CA ASN A 181 17.89 -41.00 -19.45
C ASN A 181 19.31 -40.84 -20.01
N ASP A 182 20.22 -41.68 -19.52
CA ASP A 182 21.45 -42.11 -20.21
C ASP A 182 21.62 -43.64 -20.07
#